data_AF-A0A158CJL4-F1
#
_entry.id   AF-A0A158CJL4-F1
#
_cell.length_a   1.000
_cell.length_b   1.000
_cell.length_c   1.000
_cell.angle_alpha   90.00
_cell.angle_beta   90.00
_cell.angle_gamma   90.00
#
_symmetry.space_group_name_H-M   'P 1'
#
loop_
_entity.id
_entity.type
_entity.pdbx_description
1 polymer ?
#
loop_
_entity_poly.entity_id
_entity_poly.type
_entity_poly.pdbx_seq_one_letter_code
_entity_poly.pdbx_strand_id
1 'polypeptide(L)' 'MNPMSSSDEVLARYVDAALALHYPDVPADTAERVRAQFVRIAQIVAPVLAYHVDASDEPAPVYHP' A
#
# COMPACT_ATOMS: atom_id res chain seq x y z
N MET A 1 -23.03 2.65 4.72
CA MET A 1 -21.79 1.85 4.69
C MET A 1 -21.77 1.13 3.36
N ASN A 2 -20.88 1.49 2.43
CA ASN A 2 -20.78 0.74 1.16
C ASN A 2 -20.19 -0.64 1.46
N PRO A 3 -20.67 -1.72 0.80
CA PRO A 3 -20.09 -3.04 0.97
C PRO A 3 -18.63 -3.03 0.49
N MET A 4 -17.72 -3.51 1.33
CA MET A 4 -16.31 -3.70 0.96
C MET A 4 -16.20 -4.79 -0.10
N SER A 5 -15.35 -4.57 -1.10
CA SER A 5 -15.05 -5.61 -2.10
C SER A 5 -14.16 -6.68 -1.49
N SER A 6 -14.19 -7.91 -2.03
CA SER A 6 -13.30 -9.01 -1.61
C SER A 6 -11.81 -8.62 -1.69
N SER A 7 -11.43 -7.74 -2.62
CA SER A 7 -10.05 -7.25 -2.73
C SER A 7 -9.68 -6.29 -1.60
N ASP A 8 -10.63 -5.48 -1.12
CA ASP A 8 -10.40 -4.51 -0.04
C ASP A 8 -10.17 -5.24 1.29
N GLU A 9 -10.84 -6.36 1.51
CA GLU A 9 -10.61 -7.22 2.68
C GLU A 9 -9.20 -7.84 2.69
N VAL A 10 -8.70 -8.27 1.53
CA VAL A 10 -7.33 -8.79 1.41
C VAL A 10 -6.31 -7.70 1.70
N LEU A 11 -6.50 -6.50 1.15
CA LEU A 11 -5.63 -5.35 1.41
C LEU A 11 -5.65 -4.94 2.88
N ALA A 12 -6.83 -4.94 3.52
CA ALA A 12 -6.96 -4.63 4.94
C ALA A 12 -6.17 -5.61 5.82
N ARG A 13 -6.23 -6.92 5.54
CA ARG A 13 -5.46 -7.94 6.28
C ARG A 13 -3.96 -7.79 6.07
N TYR A 14 -3.52 -7.45 4.86
CA TYR A 14 -2.11 -7.16 4.59
C TYR A 14 -1.61 -5.98 5.41
N VAL A 15 -2.39 -4.89 5.45
CA VAL A 15 -2.06 -3.69 6.24
C VAL A 15 -1.95 -4.04 7.73
N ASP A 16 -2.86 -4.86 8.25
CA ASP A 16 -2.83 -5.29 9.65
C ASP A 16 -1.58 -6.07 10.01
N ALA A 17 -1.18 -7.01 9.15
CA ALA A 17 0.07 -7.76 9.34
C ALA A 17 1.30 -6.84 9.28
N ALA A 18 1.32 -5.89 8.34
CA ALA A 18 2.42 -4.93 8.20
C ALA A 18 2.52 -3.98 9.41
N LEU A 19 1.38 -3.49 9.90
CA LEU A 19 1.32 -2.65 11.09
C LEU A 19 1.78 -3.41 12.34
N ALA A 20 1.33 -4.65 12.52
CA ALA A 20 1.78 -5.48 13.65
C ALA A 20 3.29 -5.74 13.63
N LEU A 21 3.89 -5.89 12.44
CA LEU A 21 5.31 -6.17 12.27
C LEU A 21 6.20 -4.93 12.47
N HIS A 22 5.80 -3.79 11.92
CA HIS A 22 6.64 -2.59 11.84
C HIS A 22 6.26 -1.49 12.84
N TYR A 23 5.01 -1.50 13.32
CA TYR A 23 4.42 -0.44 14.15
C TYR A 23 3.51 -1.05 15.24
N PRO A 24 4.05 -1.87 16.16
CA PRO A 24 3.24 -2.65 17.10
C PRO A 24 2.37 -1.80 18.04
N ASP A 25 2.78 -0.56 18.32
CA ASP A 25 2.08 0.37 19.22
C ASP A 25 1.20 1.38 18.47
N VAL A 26 0.82 1.10 17.21
CA VAL A 26 -0.02 2.02 16.44
C VAL A 26 -1.42 2.16 17.07
N PRO A 27 -1.89 3.39 17.33
CA PRO A 27 -3.26 3.61 17.79
C PRO A 27 -4.31 3.09 16.80
N ALA A 28 -5.41 2.56 17.30
CA ALA A 28 -6.44 1.91 16.49
C ALA A 28 -7.08 2.86 15.46
N ASP A 29 -7.30 4.12 15.82
CA ASP A 29 -7.79 5.19 14.93
C ASP A 29 -6.81 5.49 13.79
N THR A 30 -5.51 5.41 14.08
CA THR A 30 -4.46 5.56 13.08
C THR A 30 -4.40 4.33 12.17
N ALA A 31 -4.53 3.12 12.72
CA ALA A 31 -4.59 1.89 11.93
C ALA A 31 -5.77 1.90 10.94
N GLU A 32 -6.95 2.35 11.39
CA GLU A 32 -8.13 2.48 10.53
C GLU A 32 -7.89 3.45 9.37
N ARG A 33 -7.29 4.62 9.66
CA ARG A 33 -6.91 5.60 8.63
C ARG A 33 -5.89 5.04 7.64
N VAL A 34 -4.90 4.28 8.12
CA VAL A 34 -3.88 3.65 7.27
C VAL A 34 -4.52 2.64 6.33
N ARG A 35 -5.44 1.78 6.82
CA ARG A 35 -6.17 0.84 5.94
C ARG A 35 -6.92 1.57 4.83
N ALA A 36 -7.68 2.60 5.19
CA ALA A 36 -8.45 3.38 4.22
C ALA A 36 -7.56 4.06 3.17
N GLN A 37 -6.43 4.64 3.59
CA GLN A 37 -5.47 5.24 2.67
C GLN A 37 -4.77 4.20 1.80
N PHE A 38 -4.44 3.03 2.33
CA PHE A 38 -3.76 1.98 1.59
C PHE A 38 -4.63 1.43 0.45
N VAL A 39 -5.93 1.21 0.68
CA VAL A 39 -6.87 0.81 -0.37
C VAL A 39 -6.90 1.85 -1.50
N ARG A 40 -6.93 3.14 -1.15
CA ARG A 40 -6.89 4.22 -2.14
C ARG A 40 -5.57 4.23 -2.93
N ILE A 41 -4.44 4.02 -2.26
CA ILE A 41 -3.13 3.95 -2.92
C ILE A 41 -3.07 2.75 -3.86
N ALA A 42 -3.57 1.59 -3.45
CA ALA A 42 -3.61 0.38 -4.27
C ALA A 42 -4.31 0.62 -5.62
N GLN A 43 -5.39 1.39 -5.64
CA GLN A 43 -6.10 1.79 -6.86
C GLN A 43 -5.26 2.70 -7.78
N ILE A 44 -4.42 3.56 -7.20
CA ILE A 44 -3.56 4.50 -7.96
C ILE A 44 -2.34 3.79 -8.52
N VAL A 45 -1.75 2.85 -7.78
CA VAL A 45 -0.50 2.17 -8.18
C VAL A 45 -0.73 0.98 -9.11
N ALA A 46 -1.96 0.46 -9.21
CA ALA A 46 -2.25 -0.69 -10.08
C ALA A 46 -1.75 -0.53 -11.54
N PRO A 47 -1.90 0.64 -12.20
CA PRO A 47 -1.32 0.87 -13.53
C PRO A 47 0.22 0.90 -13.55
N VAL A 48 0.85 1.39 -12.48
CA VAL A 48 2.32 1.43 -12.35
C VAL A 48 2.87 0.01 -12.21
N LEU A 49 2.21 -0.85 -11.44
CA LEU A 49 2.61 -2.26 -11.28
C LEU A 49 2.35 -3.09 -12.53
N ALA A 50 1.50 -2.62 -13.45
CA ALA A 50 1.29 -3.25 -14.75
C ALA A 50 2.36 -2.88 -15.78
N TYR A 51 3.22 -1.90 -15.49
CA TYR A 51 4.35 -1.56 -16.35
C TYR A 51 5.38 -2.70 -16.34
N HIS A 52 5.85 -3.09 -17.52
CA HIS A 52 6.91 -4.10 -17.62
C HIS A 52 8.24 -3.47 -17.23
N VAL A 53 8.81 -3.92 -16.13
CA VAL A 53 10.14 -3.52 -15.67
C VAL A 53 11.13 -4.61 -16.08
N ASP A 54 12.13 -4.24 -16.86
CA ASP A 54 13.26 -5.10 -17.20
C ASP A 54 14.28 -5.14 -16.05
N ALA A 55 15.02 -6.25 -15.93
CA ALA A 55 16.06 -6.37 -14.91
C ALA A 55 17.20 -5.35 -15.06
N SER A 56 17.35 -4.77 -16.26
CA SER A 56 18.32 -3.71 -16.56
C SER A 56 17.78 -2.29 -16.42
N ASP A 57 16.49 -2.12 -16.07
CA ASP A 57 15.93 -0.80 -15.82
C ASP A 57 16.56 -0.19 -14.57
N GLU A 58 17.24 0.94 -14.74
CA GLU A 58 17.82 1.69 -13.64
C GLU A 58 16.76 2.56 -12.95
N PRO A 59 16.88 2.77 -11.62
CA PRO A 59 16.02 3.73 -10.94
C PRO A 59 16.18 5.12 -11.53
N ALA A 60 15.13 5.94 -11.42
CA ALA A 60 15.18 7.33 -11.88
C ALA A 60 16.40 8.05 -11.25
N PRO A 61 17.15 8.83 -12.05
CA PRO A 61 18.39 9.45 -11.58
C PRO A 61 18.09 10.40 -10.43
N VAL A 62 18.80 10.23 -9.31
CA VAL A 62 18.80 11.18 -8.20
C VAL A 62 19.87 12.22 -8.51
N TYR A 63 19.51 13.50 -8.52
CA TYR A 63 20.48 14.57 -8.67
C TYR A 63 21.47 14.55 -7.48
N HIS A 64 22.77 14.52 -7.79
CA HIS A 64 23.85 14.66 -6.82
C HIS A 64 24.63 15.95 -7.11
N PRO A 65 24.61 16.95 -6.20
CA PRO A 65 25.33 18.22 -6.36
C PRO A 65 26.85 18.08 -6.21
#